data_AF-A0A293MGN1-F1
#
_entry.id   AF-A0A293MGN1-F1
#
_cell.length_a   1.000
_cell.length_b   1.000
_cell.length_c   1.000
_cell.angle_alpha   90.00
_cell.angle_beta   90.00
_cell.angle_gamma   90.00
#
_symmetry.space_group_name_H-M   'P 1'
#
loop_
_entity.id
_entity.type
_entity.pdbx_description
1 polymer ?
#
loop_
_entity_poly.entity_id
_entity_poly.type
_entity_poly.pdbx_seq_one_letter_code
_entity_poly.pdbx_strand_id
1 'polypeptide(L)'
;MEDPLKIPVGHRISCDGHYGIVRYYGPVVDTKGTWVGVEWEDPIRGKHNGCHNGVQYFHTTAETGGSFIRPQKVDRPMSIPEAICSKYSSSVDAACTEGDKDVVLVESTNISRVVEFVGYEKVVSKQSQGQALKEVVLANMPVDNPGEPGALQNLTPNIQSLDLSHTLLSSWEQVALASSQLHHLRSL
;
A
#
# COMPACT_ATOMS: atom_id res chain seq x y z
N MET A 1 -26.67 4.40 1.79
CA MET A 1 -25.60 3.64 2.46
C MET A 1 -24.54 3.40 1.39
N GLU A 2 -23.36 3.99 1.54
CA GLU A 2 -22.29 3.83 0.54
C GLU A 2 -21.72 2.41 0.62
N ASP A 3 -21.35 1.85 -0.53
CA ASP A 3 -20.68 0.54 -0.60
C ASP A 3 -19.30 0.67 0.06
N PRO A 4 -19.03 -0.05 1.18
CA PRO A 4 -17.77 0.08 1.92
C PRO A 4 -16.54 -0.37 1.11
N LEU A 5 -16.75 -1.07 -0.01
CA LEU A 5 -15.69 -1.49 -0.94
C LEU A 5 -15.59 -0.58 -2.17
N LYS A 6 -16.28 0.57 -2.19
CA LYS A 6 -16.25 1.50 -3.31
C LYS A 6 -14.84 2.04 -3.51
N ILE A 7 -14.24 1.67 -4.63
CA ILE A 7 -12.93 2.17 -5.05
C ILE A 7 -13.17 3.30 -6.04
N PRO A 8 -12.73 4.54 -5.75
CA PRO A 8 -13.05 5.67 -6.62
C PRO A 8 -12.31 5.57 -7.96
N VAL A 9 -12.98 5.99 -9.03
CA VAL A 9 -12.36 6.11 -10.36
C VAL A 9 -11.23 7.14 -10.30
N GLY A 10 -10.14 6.86 -10.99
CA GLY A 10 -8.91 7.65 -10.99
C GLY A 10 -7.92 7.27 -9.89
N HIS A 11 -8.31 6.44 -8.92
CA HIS A 11 -7.37 5.98 -7.89
C HIS A 11 -6.40 4.95 -8.44
N ARG A 12 -5.16 5.02 -7.94
CA ARG A 12 -4.13 4.02 -8.14
C ARG A 12 -4.39 2.83 -7.22
N ILE A 13 -4.22 1.62 -7.73
CA ILE A 13 -4.38 0.38 -6.98
C ILE A 13 -3.19 -0.55 -7.19
N SER A 14 -3.00 -1.49 -6.27
CA SER A 14 -2.19 -2.68 -6.50
C SER A 14 -3.04 -3.95 -6.41
N CYS A 15 -2.65 -4.98 -7.15
CA CYS A 15 -3.28 -6.29 -7.17
C CYS A 15 -2.28 -7.33 -7.65
N ASP A 16 -2.02 -8.36 -6.84
CA ASP A 16 -1.04 -9.42 -7.13
C ASP A 16 0.35 -8.88 -7.53
N GLY A 17 0.81 -7.80 -6.91
CA GLY A 17 2.10 -7.15 -7.23
C GLY A 17 2.12 -6.31 -8.51
N HIS A 18 0.98 -6.11 -9.17
CA HIS A 18 0.84 -5.21 -10.32
C HIS A 18 0.08 -3.95 -9.95
N TYR A 19 0.44 -2.84 -10.60
CA TYR A 19 -0.18 -1.54 -10.37
C TYR A 19 -1.06 -1.13 -11.54
N GLY A 20 -2.12 -0.40 -11.23
CA GLY A 20 -3.03 0.13 -12.23
C GLY A 20 -3.87 1.28 -11.71
N ILE A 21 -4.66 1.85 -12.60
CA ILE A 21 -5.59 2.95 -12.32
C ILE A 21 -7.00 2.43 -12.49
N VAL A 22 -7.87 2.73 -11.52
CA VAL A 22 -9.29 2.43 -11.61
C VAL A 22 -9.92 3.32 -12.67
N ARG A 23 -10.47 2.71 -13.71
CA ARG A 23 -11.19 3.39 -14.79
C ARG A 23 -12.70 3.21 -14.73
N TYR A 24 -13.17 2.19 -14.01
CA TYR A 24 -14.59 1.90 -13.84
C TYR A 24 -14.86 1.22 -12.49
N TYR A 25 -15.98 1.53 -11.85
CA TYR A 25 -16.50 0.83 -10.68
C TYR A 25 -18.01 0.65 -10.83
N GLY A 26 -18.48 -0.59 -10.92
CA GLY A 26 -19.90 -0.85 -11.12
C GLY A 26 -20.24 -2.24 -11.65
N PRO A 27 -21.52 -2.51 -11.94
CA PRO A 27 -21.97 -3.76 -12.55
C PRO A 27 -21.55 -3.86 -14.02
N VAL A 28 -21.19 -5.06 -14.48
CA VAL A 28 -20.93 -5.35 -15.89
C VAL A 28 -22.08 -6.20 -16.43
N VAL A 29 -22.57 -5.87 -17.62
CA VAL A 29 -23.68 -6.58 -18.30
C VAL A 29 -23.41 -8.08 -18.33
N ASP A 30 -24.47 -8.88 -18.14
CA ASP A 30 -24.41 -10.34 -18.11
C ASP A 30 -23.48 -10.95 -17.03
N THR A 31 -23.08 -10.16 -16.04
CA THR A 31 -22.32 -10.62 -14.88
C THR A 31 -23.02 -10.28 -13.58
N LYS A 32 -22.65 -10.99 -12.50
CA LYS A 32 -23.17 -10.73 -11.16
C LYS A 32 -22.24 -9.83 -10.36
N GLY A 33 -22.80 -8.92 -9.58
CA GLY A 33 -22.07 -8.10 -8.60
C GLY A 33 -21.23 -6.98 -9.22
N THR A 34 -20.45 -6.34 -8.36
CA THR A 34 -19.62 -5.18 -8.72
C THR A 34 -18.27 -5.62 -9.28
N TRP A 35 -17.76 -4.80 -10.21
CA TRP A 35 -16.45 -4.95 -10.83
C TRP A 35 -15.68 -3.65 -10.78
N VAL A 36 -14.36 -3.80 -10.72
CA VAL A 36 -13.39 -2.73 -10.87
C VAL A 36 -12.76 -2.89 -12.25
N GLY A 37 -13.02 -1.96 -13.15
CA GLY A 37 -12.28 -1.84 -14.40
C GLY A 37 -10.98 -1.12 -14.15
N VAL A 38 -9.87 -1.78 -14.47
CA VAL A 38 -8.50 -1.32 -14.19
C VAL A 38 -7.77 -1.19 -15.50
N GLU A 39 -7.05 -0.09 -15.69
CA GLU A 39 -5.97 0.02 -16.66
C GLU A 39 -4.65 -0.25 -15.95
N TRP A 40 -3.92 -1.28 -16.37
CA TRP A 40 -2.62 -1.63 -15.80
C TRP A 40 -1.51 -0.73 -16.34
N GLU A 41 -0.49 -0.51 -15.52
CA GLU A 41 0.74 0.15 -15.99
C GLU A 41 1.51 -0.71 -17.00
N ASP A 42 1.46 -2.03 -16.82
CA ASP A 42 1.96 -2.98 -17.80
C ASP A 42 0.90 -3.20 -18.90
N PRO A 43 1.14 -2.74 -20.15
CA PRO A 43 0.15 -2.77 -21.22
C PRO A 43 -0.23 -4.18 -21.68
N ILE A 44 0.54 -5.21 -21.32
CA ILE A 44 0.26 -6.61 -21.68
C ILE A 44 -0.36 -7.42 -20.55
N ARG A 45 -0.54 -6.84 -19.36
CA ARG A 45 -1.06 -7.54 -18.17
C ARG A 45 -2.55 -7.85 -18.23
N GLY A 46 -3.30 -6.99 -18.91
CA GLY A 46 -4.75 -7.07 -18.98
C GLY A 46 -5.25 -8.05 -20.03
N LYS A 47 -6.50 -7.89 -20.41
CA LYS A 47 -7.23 -8.78 -21.33
C LYS A 47 -7.92 -8.04 -22.46
N HIS A 48 -8.25 -6.76 -22.25
CA HIS A 48 -9.12 -6.00 -23.14
C HIS A 48 -8.89 -4.50 -22.98
N ASN A 49 -9.46 -3.71 -23.87
CA ASN A 49 -9.36 -2.25 -23.85
C ASN A 49 -10.43 -1.55 -22.99
N GLY A 50 -11.17 -2.33 -22.19
CA GLY A 50 -12.30 -1.88 -21.36
C GLY A 50 -13.68 -2.12 -21.98
N CYS A 51 -13.73 -2.83 -23.11
CA CYS A 51 -14.95 -3.39 -23.68
C CYS A 51 -15.25 -4.79 -23.11
N HIS A 52 -16.51 -5.06 -22.80
CA HIS A 52 -17.01 -6.40 -22.45
C HIS A 52 -18.33 -6.66 -23.19
N ASN A 53 -18.40 -7.76 -23.95
CA ASN A 53 -19.57 -8.16 -24.76
C ASN A 53 -20.12 -7.02 -25.64
N GLY A 54 -19.24 -6.23 -26.27
CA GLY A 54 -19.62 -5.13 -27.15
C GLY A 54 -20.01 -3.83 -26.45
N VAL A 55 -20.02 -3.79 -25.10
CA VAL A 55 -20.27 -2.59 -24.31
C VAL A 55 -18.94 -1.99 -23.84
N GLN A 56 -18.72 -0.72 -24.15
CA GLN A 56 -17.53 0.03 -23.72
C GLN A 56 -17.76 0.64 -22.33
N TYR A 57 -16.99 0.23 -21.34
CA TYR A 57 -17.08 0.76 -19.97
C TYR A 57 -16.02 1.80 -19.66
N PHE A 58 -14.80 1.60 -20.18
CA PHE A 58 -13.68 2.51 -20.05
C PHE A 58 -12.72 2.31 -21.22
N HIS A 59 -11.78 3.23 -21.43
CA HIS A 59 -10.74 3.08 -22.46
C HIS A 59 -9.38 2.90 -21.80
N THR A 60 -8.49 2.19 -22.49
CA THR A 60 -7.09 2.02 -22.12
C THR A 60 -6.18 2.48 -23.26
N THR A 61 -4.94 2.76 -22.93
CA THR A 61 -3.87 3.14 -23.87
C THR A 61 -3.43 1.98 -24.77
N ALA A 62 -3.46 0.75 -24.25
CA ALA A 62 -3.15 -0.47 -24.99
C ALA A 62 -4.38 -1.37 -25.16
N GLU A 63 -4.48 -2.11 -26.27
CA GLU A 63 -5.63 -2.98 -26.57
C GLU A 63 -5.87 -4.07 -25.52
N THR A 64 -4.80 -4.52 -24.85
CA THR A 64 -4.82 -5.52 -23.79
C THR A 64 -4.50 -4.93 -22.42
N GLY A 65 -4.48 -3.61 -22.28
CA GLY A 65 -4.05 -2.95 -21.03
C GLY A 65 -5.07 -3.00 -19.89
N GLY A 66 -6.30 -3.42 -20.15
CA GLY A 66 -7.40 -3.35 -19.20
C GLY A 66 -7.89 -4.71 -18.67
N SER A 67 -8.37 -4.74 -17.43
CA SER A 67 -9.06 -5.88 -16.84
C SER A 67 -10.29 -5.47 -16.05
N PHE A 68 -11.29 -6.33 -15.97
CA PHE A 68 -12.28 -6.32 -14.89
C PHE A 68 -11.85 -7.27 -13.77
N ILE A 69 -11.72 -6.75 -12.55
CA ILE A 69 -11.41 -7.53 -11.34
C ILE A 69 -12.49 -7.34 -10.27
N ARG A 70 -12.51 -8.24 -9.29
CA ARG A 70 -13.38 -8.11 -8.12
C ARG A 70 -12.80 -7.09 -7.14
N PRO A 71 -13.63 -6.26 -6.47
CA PRO A 71 -13.14 -5.32 -5.45
C PRO A 71 -12.27 -5.98 -4.38
N GLN A 72 -12.61 -7.21 -3.97
CA GLN A 72 -11.88 -7.99 -2.98
C GLN A 72 -10.46 -8.41 -3.42
N LYS A 73 -10.16 -8.29 -4.71
CA LYS A 73 -8.84 -8.62 -5.26
C LYS A 73 -7.88 -7.43 -5.24
N VAL A 74 -8.39 -6.22 -5.01
CA VAL A 74 -7.55 -5.04 -4.83
C VAL A 74 -6.91 -5.12 -3.45
N ASP A 75 -5.59 -4.91 -3.40
CA ASP A 75 -4.87 -4.92 -2.13
C ASP A 75 -5.40 -3.82 -1.22
N ARG A 76 -5.48 -4.10 0.09
CA ARG A 76 -5.97 -3.12 1.05
C ARG A 76 -5.01 -1.93 1.11
N PRO A 77 -5.48 -0.70 0.81
CA PRO A 77 -4.66 0.48 1.01
C PRO A 77 -4.33 0.67 2.49
N MET A 78 -3.18 1.29 2.75
CA MET A 78 -2.72 1.60 4.10
C MET A 78 -2.01 2.94 4.17
N SER A 79 -1.98 3.54 5.35
CA SER A 79 -1.24 4.77 5.61
C SER A 79 0.26 4.51 5.78
N ILE A 80 1.09 5.54 5.63
CA ILE A 80 2.54 5.46 5.91
C ILE A 80 2.80 4.90 7.33
N PRO A 81 2.16 5.40 8.41
CA PRO A 81 2.35 4.83 9.75
C PRO A 81 1.94 3.35 9.85
N GLU A 82 0.81 2.95 9.26
CA GLU A 82 0.40 1.54 9.23
C GLU A 82 1.40 0.67 8.49
N ALA A 83 1.97 1.15 7.38
CA ALA A 83 2.97 0.42 6.61
C ALA A 83 4.28 0.26 7.38
N ILE A 84 4.71 1.31 8.10
CA ILE A 84 5.86 1.25 9.01
C ILE A 84 5.61 0.20 10.09
N CYS A 85 4.45 0.24 10.76
CA CYS A 85 4.11 -0.77 11.76
C CYS A 85 4.08 -2.18 11.13
N SER A 86 3.40 -2.38 10.01
CA SER A 86 3.32 -3.71 9.38
C SER A 86 4.71 -4.29 9.03
N LYS A 87 5.57 -3.47 8.41
CA LYS A 87 6.89 -3.91 7.92
C LYS A 87 7.94 -4.01 9.03
N TYR A 88 7.86 -3.13 10.01
CA TYR A 88 8.86 -3.00 11.07
C TYR A 88 8.31 -3.30 12.46
N SER A 89 7.16 -3.94 12.63
CA SER A 89 6.71 -4.49 13.93
C SER A 89 6.92 -6.00 14.05
N SER A 90 7.41 -6.65 13.00
CA SER A 90 7.55 -8.10 12.93
C SER A 90 8.90 -8.58 13.45
N SER A 91 9.03 -8.58 14.76
CA SER A 91 9.83 -9.59 15.45
C SER A 91 9.32 -9.76 16.89
N VAL A 92 8.16 -10.42 17.07
CA VAL A 92 7.87 -11.18 18.31
C VAL A 92 6.69 -12.16 18.27
N ASP A 93 5.79 -12.21 17.29
CA ASP A 93 4.65 -13.17 17.37
C ASP A 93 4.77 -14.41 16.47
N ALA A 94 5.95 -15.04 16.47
CA ALA A 94 6.12 -16.42 16.03
C ALA A 94 6.15 -17.37 17.24
N ALA A 95 5.09 -17.33 18.05
CA ALA A 95 4.75 -18.42 18.96
C ALA A 95 3.42 -19.05 18.50
N CYS A 96 3.52 -20.35 18.20
CA CYS A 96 2.43 -21.32 17.96
C CYS A 96 1.84 -21.39 16.54
N THR A 97 2.50 -22.16 15.66
CA THR A 97 2.04 -23.53 15.31
C THR A 97 3.17 -24.31 14.65
N GLU A 98 3.42 -25.52 15.14
CA GLU A 98 4.31 -26.51 14.55
C GLU A 98 3.89 -26.81 13.10
N GLY A 99 4.84 -26.82 12.17
CA GLY A 99 4.61 -27.40 10.85
C GLY A 99 5.15 -26.59 9.69
N ASP A 100 6.36 -26.96 9.31
CA ASP A 100 6.96 -26.80 7.98
C ASP A 100 7.51 -25.45 7.54
N LYS A 101 8.68 -25.56 6.92
CA LYS A 101 9.63 -24.51 6.63
C LYS A 101 9.30 -23.87 5.28
N ASP A 102 9.19 -22.55 5.26
CA ASP A 102 9.71 -21.74 4.17
C ASP A 102 10.05 -20.35 4.72
N VAL A 103 11.29 -20.25 5.22
CA VAL A 103 11.91 -18.95 5.52
C VAL A 103 12.24 -18.33 4.18
N VAL A 104 11.37 -17.43 3.70
CA VAL A 104 11.73 -16.55 2.59
C VAL A 104 12.78 -15.58 3.11
N LEU A 105 14.04 -15.94 2.83
CA LEU A 105 15.18 -15.04 2.84
C LEU A 105 14.87 -13.87 1.91
N VAL A 106 14.45 -12.74 2.48
CA VAL A 106 14.57 -11.46 1.79
C VAL A 106 16.04 -11.04 1.92
N GLU A 107 16.88 -11.68 1.10
CA GLU A 107 18.21 -11.19 0.77
C GLU A 107 18.04 -9.94 -0.08
N SER A 108 17.91 -8.77 0.56
CA SER A 108 18.37 -7.45 0.09
C SER A 108 17.87 -6.37 1.04
N THR A 109 18.45 -6.28 2.22
CA THR A 109 18.88 -5.02 2.87
C THR A 109 19.45 -5.37 4.23
N ASN A 110 20.65 -4.88 4.50
CA ASN A 110 21.46 -5.21 5.67
C ASN A 110 20.98 -4.45 6.93
N ILE A 111 19.66 -4.43 7.19
CA ILE A 111 19.05 -3.70 8.32
C ILE A 111 18.46 -4.70 9.31
N SER A 112 19.36 -5.31 10.09
CA SER A 112 19.00 -5.94 11.35
C SER A 112 18.63 -4.85 12.36
N ARG A 113 17.34 -4.64 12.61
CA ARG A 113 16.82 -4.22 13.92
C ARG A 113 15.44 -4.85 14.13
N VAL A 114 15.45 -5.89 14.95
CA VAL A 114 14.29 -6.51 15.61
C VAL A 114 13.52 -5.41 16.34
N VAL A 115 12.24 -5.26 16.02
CA VAL A 115 11.34 -4.32 16.67
C VAL A 115 10.22 -5.13 17.32
N GLU A 116 10.14 -4.98 18.63
CA GLU A 116 9.15 -5.61 19.49
C GLU A 116 7.97 -4.64 19.65
N PHE A 117 6.75 -5.05 19.30
CA PHE A 117 5.56 -4.28 19.64
C PHE A 117 4.51 -5.21 20.25
N VAL A 118 4.38 -5.14 21.58
CA VAL A 118 3.21 -5.66 22.29
C VAL A 118 2.16 -4.56 22.33
N GLY A 119 0.93 -4.97 22.00
CA GLY A 119 -0.23 -4.12 21.83
C GLY A 119 -0.51 -3.15 22.98
N TYR A 120 -1.10 -2.03 22.59
CA TYR A 120 -2.13 -1.27 23.29
C TYR A 120 -2.34 -1.62 24.78
N GLU A 121 -1.41 -1.27 25.66
CA GLU A 121 -1.72 -0.75 26.99
C GLU A 121 -0.45 -0.28 27.74
N LYS A 122 -0.62 0.87 28.40
CA LYS A 122 0.13 1.34 29.58
C LYS A 122 1.60 1.75 29.39
N VAL A 123 1.75 3.05 29.12
CA VAL A 123 2.50 4.05 29.90
C VAL A 123 3.82 3.56 30.56
N VAL A 124 4.91 4.29 30.22
CA VAL A 124 6.25 4.34 30.87
C VAL A 124 7.36 3.45 30.27
N SER A 125 7.76 3.76 29.03
CA SER A 125 9.12 3.45 28.49
C SER A 125 9.46 4.35 27.28
N LYS A 126 9.09 5.62 27.42
CA LYS A 126 8.93 6.66 26.37
C LYS A 126 10.19 7.26 25.72
N GLN A 127 11.38 6.64 25.72
CA GLN A 127 12.58 7.34 25.20
C GLN A 127 13.53 6.59 24.24
N SER A 128 13.42 5.27 24.07
CA SER A 128 14.39 4.51 23.23
C SER A 128 13.82 3.97 21.91
N GLN A 129 12.51 3.95 21.72
CA GLN A 129 11.81 3.08 20.75
C GLN A 129 11.61 3.71 19.36
N GLY A 130 11.36 5.03 19.26
CA GLY A 130 11.26 5.75 17.97
C GLY A 130 12.56 6.34 17.45
N GLN A 131 13.65 6.27 18.23
CA GLN A 131 14.92 6.94 17.91
C GLN A 131 15.83 6.16 16.97
N ALA A 132 15.55 4.88 16.71
CA ALA A 132 16.47 3.97 16.01
C ALA A 132 16.32 3.97 14.49
N LEU A 133 15.14 4.25 13.94
CA LEU A 133 14.87 4.21 12.51
C LEU A 133 15.29 5.53 11.86
N LYS A 134 16.41 5.48 11.14
CA LYS A 134 16.92 6.58 10.30
C LYS A 134 16.53 6.43 8.84
N GLU A 135 16.25 5.20 8.42
CA GLU A 135 15.92 4.86 7.05
C GLU A 135 14.72 3.92 7.05
N VAL A 136 13.72 4.26 6.27
CA VAL A 136 12.47 3.52 6.13
C VAL A 136 12.23 3.31 4.64
N VAL A 137 12.06 2.05 4.24
CA VAL A 137 11.79 1.68 2.85
C VAL A 137 10.39 1.13 2.79
N LEU A 138 9.45 1.85 2.19
CA LEU A 138 8.07 1.41 1.95
C LEU A 138 7.81 1.14 0.47
N ALA A 139 8.88 1.00 -0.32
CA ALA A 139 8.77 0.72 -1.74
C ALA A 139 7.91 -0.51 -2.00
N ASN A 140 7.04 -0.43 -3.02
CA ASN A 140 6.09 -1.45 -3.43
C ASN A 140 5.01 -1.83 -2.40
N MET A 141 4.78 -1.02 -1.38
CA MET A 141 3.66 -1.22 -0.45
C MET A 141 2.42 -0.45 -0.93
N PRO A 142 1.19 -0.94 -0.63
CA PRO A 142 -0.06 -0.29 -1.02
C PRO A 142 -0.35 0.97 -0.18
N VAL A 143 0.61 1.88 -0.11
CA VAL A 143 0.52 3.11 0.69
C VAL A 143 -0.17 4.20 -0.12
N ASP A 144 -1.35 4.63 0.30
CA ASP A 144 -2.17 5.60 -0.45
C ASP A 144 -2.37 6.94 0.28
N ASN A 145 -1.96 7.04 1.54
CA ASN A 145 -2.14 8.24 2.35
C ASN A 145 -1.02 8.43 3.40
N PRO A 146 -0.73 9.67 3.82
CA PRO A 146 0.35 9.97 4.77
C PRO A 146 -0.01 9.64 6.24
N GLY A 147 -1.25 9.24 6.52
CA GLY A 147 -1.76 9.09 7.89
C GLY A 147 -2.14 10.43 8.55
N GLU A 148 -2.56 10.35 9.81
CA GLU A 148 -2.96 11.50 10.60
C GLU A 148 -1.79 12.47 10.86
N PRO A 149 -2.03 13.79 10.91
CA PRO A 149 -1.00 14.77 11.23
C PRO A 149 -0.31 14.47 12.57
N GLY A 150 1.01 14.35 12.55
CA GLY A 150 1.84 14.07 13.73
C GLY A 150 1.98 12.57 14.05
N ALA A 151 1.26 11.68 13.36
CA ALA A 151 1.41 10.24 13.55
C ALA A 151 2.84 9.78 13.20
N LEU A 152 3.40 10.27 12.08
CA LEU A 152 4.76 9.94 11.66
C LEU A 152 5.82 10.51 12.61
N GLN A 153 5.60 11.72 13.11
CA GLN A 153 6.50 12.35 14.07
C GLN A 153 6.54 11.57 15.39
N ASN A 154 5.39 11.06 15.84
CA ASN A 154 5.30 10.26 17.07
C ASN A 154 5.87 8.86 16.91
N LEU A 155 5.65 8.22 15.75
CA LEU A 155 6.10 6.86 15.47
C LEU A 155 7.61 6.81 15.21
N THR A 156 8.11 7.72 14.38
CA THR A 156 9.49 7.70 13.86
C THR A 156 10.08 9.11 13.72
N PRO A 157 10.40 9.78 14.84
CA PRO A 157 10.85 11.18 14.85
C PRO A 157 12.20 11.42 14.16
N ASN A 158 13.05 10.40 14.04
CA ASN A 158 14.45 10.54 13.60
C ASN A 158 14.71 10.05 12.16
N ILE A 159 13.67 9.85 11.35
CA ILE A 159 13.83 9.44 9.95
C ILE A 159 14.62 10.49 9.17
N GLN A 160 15.60 10.01 8.42
CA GLN A 160 16.45 10.77 7.51
C GLN A 160 16.26 10.35 6.05
N SER A 161 15.85 9.11 5.81
CA SER A 161 15.54 8.57 4.48
C SER A 161 14.20 7.85 4.51
N LEU A 162 13.30 8.21 3.61
CA LEU A 162 12.00 7.55 3.45
C LEU A 162 11.80 7.21 1.98
N ASP A 163 11.81 5.94 1.62
CA ASP A 163 11.55 5.51 0.23
C ASP A 163 10.07 5.17 0.06
N LEU A 164 9.37 5.99 -0.75
CA LEU A 164 7.96 5.81 -1.13
C LEU A 164 7.80 5.38 -2.59
N SER A 165 8.85 4.84 -3.22
CA SER A 165 8.86 4.42 -4.62
C SER A 165 7.80 3.34 -4.90
N HIS A 166 7.09 3.48 -6.01
CA HIS A 166 6.04 2.52 -6.40
C HIS A 166 4.96 2.29 -5.33
N THR A 167 4.65 3.31 -4.52
CA THR A 167 3.47 3.30 -3.64
C THR A 167 2.19 3.73 -4.39
N LEU A 168 1.07 3.82 -3.68
CA LEU A 168 -0.23 4.25 -4.22
C LEU A 168 -0.49 5.75 -4.03
N LEU A 169 0.46 6.51 -3.46
CA LEU A 169 0.37 7.95 -3.33
C LEU A 169 0.19 8.57 -4.71
N SER A 170 -0.87 9.38 -4.85
CA SER A 170 -1.31 9.91 -6.14
C SER A 170 -1.16 11.43 -6.24
N SER A 171 -0.73 12.09 -5.16
CA SER A 171 -0.56 13.54 -5.12
C SER A 171 0.71 13.96 -4.39
N TRP A 172 1.41 14.96 -4.95
CA TRP A 172 2.52 15.63 -4.29
C TRP A 172 2.12 16.30 -2.98
N GLU A 173 0.85 16.64 -2.79
CA GLU A 173 0.33 17.15 -1.52
C GLU A 173 0.46 16.09 -0.41
N GLN A 174 0.14 14.83 -0.71
CA GLN A 174 0.28 13.74 0.26
C GLN A 174 1.75 13.51 0.64
N VAL A 175 2.64 13.60 -0.35
CA VAL A 175 4.10 13.51 -0.16
C VAL A 175 4.62 14.68 0.67
N ALA A 176 4.14 15.90 0.40
CA ALA A 176 4.46 17.10 1.16
C ALA A 176 3.95 17.00 2.62
N LEU A 177 2.75 16.47 2.83
CA LEU A 177 2.19 16.24 4.16
C LEU A 177 2.99 15.19 4.93
N ALA A 178 3.40 14.10 4.28
CA ALA A 178 4.27 13.09 4.91
C ALA A 178 5.63 13.67 5.31
N SER A 179 6.30 14.36 4.39
CA SER A 179 7.62 14.96 4.64
C SER A 179 7.58 16.11 5.64
N SER A 180 6.51 16.90 5.69
CA SER A 180 6.36 18.00 6.66
C SER A 180 6.38 17.55 8.12
N GLN A 181 5.99 16.29 8.38
CA GLN A 181 6.01 15.68 9.71
C GLN A 181 7.42 15.20 10.12
N LEU A 182 8.37 15.14 9.19
CA LEU A 182 9.70 14.56 9.40
C LEU A 182 10.79 15.64 9.33
N HIS A 183 11.09 16.28 10.45
CA HIS A 183 12.04 17.41 10.51
C HIS A 183 13.50 17.05 10.23
N HIS A 184 13.85 15.76 10.25
CA HIS A 184 15.21 15.27 10.00
C HIS A 184 15.38 14.62 8.62
N LEU A 185 14.34 14.66 7.78
CA LEU A 185 14.35 14.04 6.45
C LEU A 185 15.36 14.73 5.54
N ARG A 186 16.20 13.92 4.89
CA ARG A 186 17.23 14.33 3.93
C ARG A 186 17.01 13.74 2.55
N SER A 187 16.39 12.56 2.48
CA SER A 187 16.10 11.84 1.24
C SER A 187 14.66 11.31 1.26
N LEU A 188 13.98 11.44 0.13
CA LEU A 188 12.60 11.00 -0.12
C LEU A 188 12.47 10.42 -1.53
#